data_AF-A0A930FLC7-F1
#
_entry.id   AF-A0A930FLC7-F1
#
_cell.length_a   1.000
_cell.length_b   1.000
_cell.length_c   1.000
_cell.angle_alpha   90.00
_cell.angle_beta   90.00
_cell.angle_gamma   90.00
#
_symmetry.space_group_name_H-M   'P 1'
#
loop_
_entity.id
_entity.type
_entity.pdbx_description
1 polymer ?
#
loop_
_entity_poly.entity_id
_entity_poly.type
_entity_poly.pdbx_seq_one_letter_code
_entity_poly.pdbx_strand_id
1 'polypeptide(L)'
;MRNILFFISLLLLQVAGAQSYDTYFTKEALRLDFFLFGTKQSTQVALKGLKQEPLFGGSHTNLIHPNQGEYRIQVLDPESGKVLYSKGFITLLEEWQSLETDETKTE
;
A
#
# COMPACT_ATOMS: atom_id res chain seq x y z
N MET A 1 26.54 28.73 -22.02
CA MET A 1 25.57 28.89 -20.90
C MET A 1 24.42 27.87 -20.96
N ARG A 2 23.80 27.61 -22.12
CA ARG A 2 22.73 26.61 -22.28
C ARG A 2 23.10 25.20 -21.78
N ASN A 3 24.32 24.74 -22.06
CA ASN A 3 24.77 23.40 -21.68
C ASN A 3 25.03 23.30 -20.15
N ILE A 4 25.44 24.38 -19.50
CA ILE A 4 25.70 24.41 -18.05
C ILE A 4 24.38 24.29 -17.27
N LEU A 5 23.32 24.96 -17.71
CA LEU A 5 21.98 24.84 -17.09
C LEU A 5 21.42 23.41 -17.20
N PHE A 6 21.70 22.71 -18.31
CA PHE A 6 21.33 21.31 -18.48
C PHE A 6 22.09 20.38 -17.51
N PHE A 7 23.39 20.59 -17.32
CA PHE A 7 24.18 19.82 -16.35
C PHE A 7 23.75 20.08 -14.90
N ILE A 8 23.40 21.32 -14.54
CA ILE A 8 22.89 21.65 -13.19
C ILE A 8 21.52 20.97 -12.96
N SER A 9 20.64 21.00 -13.95
CA SER A 9 19.34 20.28 -13.90
C SER A 9 19.53 18.76 -13.72
N LEU A 10 20.47 18.17 -14.45
CA LEU A 10 20.78 16.74 -14.36
C LEU A 10 21.37 16.34 -13.00
N LEU A 11 22.18 17.23 -12.38
CA LEU A 11 22.75 17.00 -11.05
C LEU A 11 21.68 17.05 -9.94
N LEU A 12 20.67 17.91 -10.08
CA LEU A 12 19.58 18.05 -9.10
C LEU A 12 18.64 16.82 -9.09
N LEU A 13 18.49 16.11 -10.22
CA LEU A 13 17.70 14.88 -10.30
C LEU A 13 18.32 13.70 -9.52
N GLN A 14 19.63 13.70 -9.28
CA GLN A 14 20.33 12.64 -8.53
C GLN A 14 20.09 12.70 -7.01
N VAL A 15 19.49 13.80 -6.51
CA VAL A 15 19.27 14.01 -5.06
C VAL A 15 17.93 13.42 -4.59
N ALA A 16 17.18 12.74 -5.48
CA ALA A 16 15.99 12.00 -5.10
C ALA A 16 16.37 10.72 -4.31
N GLY A 17 16.57 10.87 -3.00
CA GLY A 17 16.80 9.75 -2.10
C GLY A 17 15.51 8.99 -1.80
N ALA A 18 15.48 7.69 -2.10
CA ALA A 18 14.43 6.81 -1.59
C ALA A 18 14.53 6.73 -0.06
N GLN A 19 13.38 6.60 0.61
CA GLN A 19 13.38 6.45 2.07
C GLN A 19 14.07 5.15 2.50
N SER A 20 14.79 5.18 3.63
CA SER A 20 15.34 3.99 4.25
C SER A 20 14.26 3.26 5.06
N TYR A 21 14.22 1.94 4.93
CA TYR A 21 13.31 1.09 5.71
C TYR A 21 13.55 1.23 7.22
N ASP A 22 14.82 1.17 7.63
CA ASP A 22 15.25 1.19 9.03
C ASP A 22 14.95 2.53 9.74
N THR A 23 14.52 3.56 9.01
CA THR A 23 14.08 4.82 9.61
C THR A 23 12.72 4.70 10.29
N TYR A 24 11.83 3.84 9.80
CA TYR A 24 10.44 3.76 10.27
C TYR A 24 9.99 2.35 10.66
N PHE A 25 10.71 1.31 10.21
CA PHE A 25 10.29 -0.07 10.37
C PHE A 25 11.34 -0.89 11.12
N THR A 26 10.88 -1.96 11.78
CA THR A 26 11.74 -2.97 12.40
C THR A 26 11.75 -4.24 11.54
N LYS A 27 12.53 -5.25 11.93
CA LYS A 27 12.62 -6.52 11.16
C LYS A 27 11.34 -7.36 11.21
N GLU A 28 10.47 -7.13 12.19
CA GLU A 28 9.21 -7.86 12.40
C GLU A 28 8.12 -7.40 11.41
N ALA A 29 7.09 -8.24 11.21
CA ALA A 29 5.94 -7.87 10.39
C ALA A 29 4.70 -7.63 11.25
N LEU A 30 3.93 -6.59 10.92
CA LEU A 30 2.56 -6.45 11.39
C LEU A 30 1.61 -7.14 10.41
N ARG A 31 1.09 -8.29 10.81
CA ARG A 31 0.01 -8.98 10.11
C ARG A 31 -1.33 -8.35 10.49
N LEU A 32 -2.03 -7.86 9.47
CA LEU A 32 -3.37 -7.29 9.56
C LEU A 32 -4.38 -8.31 9.01
N ASP A 33 -5.17 -8.92 9.89
CA ASP A 33 -6.31 -9.73 9.49
C ASP A 33 -7.56 -8.83 9.47
N PHE A 34 -8.26 -8.78 8.34
CA PHE A 34 -9.49 -7.99 8.17
C PHE A 34 -10.48 -8.74 7.29
N PHE A 35 -11.76 -8.40 7.43
CA PHE A 35 -12.81 -8.82 6.54
C PHE A 35 -13.06 -7.72 5.51
N LEU A 36 -13.09 -8.11 4.25
CA LEU A 36 -13.79 -7.35 3.22
C LEU A 36 -15.05 -8.12 2.90
N PHE A 37 -16.19 -7.44 3.00
CA PHE A 37 -17.50 -8.05 2.84
C PHE A 37 -18.48 -7.00 2.30
N GLY A 38 -19.60 -7.43 1.76
CA GLY A 38 -20.64 -6.53 1.31
C GLY A 38 -21.53 -7.15 0.25
N THR A 39 -22.28 -6.30 -0.43
CA THR A 39 -23.16 -6.71 -1.53
C THR A 39 -22.46 -6.56 -2.86
N LYS A 40 -23.15 -6.90 -3.95
CA LYS A 40 -22.69 -6.62 -5.30
C LYS A 40 -22.34 -5.13 -5.55
N GLN A 41 -22.97 -4.20 -4.83
CA GLN A 41 -22.78 -2.73 -4.98
C GLN A 41 -22.03 -2.08 -3.83
N SER A 42 -21.71 -2.85 -2.78
CA SER A 42 -21.11 -2.28 -1.58
C SER A 42 -19.94 -3.10 -1.10
N THR A 43 -18.90 -2.40 -0.65
CA THR A 43 -17.77 -3.01 0.04
C THR A 43 -17.62 -2.34 1.39
N GLN A 44 -17.49 -3.17 2.41
CA GLN A 44 -17.26 -2.80 3.80
C GLN A 44 -16.00 -3.49 4.28
N VAL A 45 -15.34 -2.88 5.27
CA VAL A 45 -14.12 -3.41 5.86
C VAL A 45 -14.27 -3.45 7.38
N ALA A 46 -13.85 -4.56 8.00
CA ALA A 46 -13.80 -4.70 9.45
C ALA A 46 -12.48 -5.31 9.90
N LEU A 47 -11.84 -4.69 10.88
CA LEU A 47 -10.63 -5.22 11.50
C LEU A 47 -10.98 -6.50 12.28
N LYS A 48 -10.30 -7.61 11.96
CA LYS A 48 -10.44 -8.87 12.69
C LYS A 48 -9.38 -9.00 13.78
N GLY A 49 -8.14 -8.64 13.48
CA GLY A 49 -7.06 -8.77 14.43
C GLY A 49 -5.71 -8.30 13.90
N LEU A 50 -4.78 -8.13 14.84
CA LEU A 50 -3.40 -7.75 14.59
C LEU A 50 -2.47 -8.78 15.22
N LYS A 51 -1.40 -9.12 14.51
CA LYS A 51 -0.38 -10.04 15.01
C LYS A 51 1.01 -9.56 14.59
N GLN A 52 1.95 -9.61 15.53
CA GLN A 52 3.37 -9.44 15.20
C GLN A 52 3.96 -10.78 14.77
N GLU A 53 4.56 -10.82 13.60
CA GLU A 53 5.33 -11.96 13.10
C GLU A 53 6.83 -11.65 13.18
N PRO A 54 7.70 -12.65 13.41
CA PRO A 54 9.09 -12.41 13.80
C PRO A 54 9.96 -11.80 12.69
N LEU A 55 9.55 -11.93 11.41
CA LEU A 55 10.32 -11.48 10.26
C LEU A 55 9.39 -10.91 9.18
N PHE A 56 9.77 -9.79 8.59
CA PHE A 56 9.15 -9.20 7.42
C PHE A 56 9.76 -9.79 6.14
N GLY A 57 8.94 -10.52 5.38
CA GLY A 57 9.34 -11.13 4.11
C GLY A 57 9.16 -10.21 2.88
N GLY A 58 8.81 -8.95 3.09
CA GLY A 58 8.58 -7.98 2.01
C GLY A 58 9.85 -7.27 1.55
N SER A 59 9.67 -6.28 0.67
CA SER A 59 10.78 -5.47 0.17
C SER A 59 11.22 -4.44 1.22
N HIS A 60 12.53 -4.29 1.42
CA HIS A 60 13.14 -3.19 2.20
C HIS A 60 13.44 -1.94 1.33
N THR A 61 13.19 -2.02 0.02
CA THR A 61 13.32 -0.89 -0.93
C THR A 61 12.01 -0.71 -1.69
N ASN A 62 11.82 0.43 -2.36
CA ASN A 62 10.59 0.72 -3.12
C ASN A 62 9.31 0.50 -2.28
N LEU A 63 9.34 0.96 -1.02
CA LEU A 63 8.27 0.72 -0.04
C LEU A 63 6.92 1.33 -0.45
N ILE A 64 6.94 2.30 -1.36
CA ILE A 64 5.76 2.90 -1.98
C ILE A 64 5.56 2.24 -3.34
N HIS A 65 4.76 1.18 -3.38
CA HIS A 65 4.46 0.51 -4.64
C HIS A 65 3.54 1.36 -5.52
N PRO A 66 3.64 1.23 -6.86
CA PRO A 66 2.67 1.84 -7.78
C PRO A 66 1.23 1.43 -7.44
N ASN A 67 0.27 2.30 -7.76
CA ASN A 67 -1.15 2.00 -7.58
C ASN A 67 -1.58 0.88 -8.54
N GLN A 68 -1.63 -0.35 -8.04
CA GLN A 68 -2.02 -1.55 -8.79
C GLN A 68 -3.00 -2.39 -7.98
N GLY A 69 -4.11 -2.79 -8.59
CA GLY A 69 -5.23 -3.43 -7.90
C GLY A 69 -6.29 -2.41 -7.46
N GLU A 70 -7.46 -2.92 -7.07
CA GLU A 70 -8.62 -2.12 -6.69
C GLU A 70 -8.45 -1.50 -5.31
N TYR A 71 -7.90 -2.28 -4.37
CA TYR A 71 -7.66 -1.85 -3.00
C TYR A 71 -6.18 -1.62 -2.73
N ARG A 72 -5.90 -0.87 -1.66
CA ARG A 72 -4.54 -0.63 -1.18
C ARG A 72 -4.49 -0.64 0.34
N ILE A 73 -3.37 -1.14 0.87
CA ILE A 73 -2.96 -0.91 2.26
C ILE A 73 -1.91 0.20 2.24
N GLN A 74 -2.07 1.18 3.14
CA GLN A 74 -1.10 2.24 3.35
C GLN A 74 -0.74 2.34 4.84
N VAL A 75 0.54 2.51 5.12
CA VAL A 75 1.04 2.90 6.44
C VAL A 75 1.44 4.36 6.35
N LEU A 76 0.89 5.19 7.23
CA LEU A 76 1.15 6.62 7.27
C LEU A 76 1.87 6.97 8.57
N ASP A 77 2.79 7.92 8.48
CA ASP A 77 3.29 8.63 9.64
C ASP A 77 2.15 9.44 10.28
N PRO A 78 1.84 9.25 11.57
CA PRO A 78 0.66 9.85 12.19
C PRO A 78 0.76 11.37 12.34
N GLU A 79 1.96 11.93 12.45
CA GLU A 79 2.16 13.37 12.65
C GLU A 79 2.14 14.14 11.32
N SER A 80 2.89 13.66 10.32
CA SER A 80 3.05 14.34 9.03
C SER A 80 2.08 13.88 7.95
N GLY A 81 1.41 12.73 8.13
CA GLY A 81 0.57 12.09 7.10
C GLY A 81 1.38 11.52 5.93
N LYS A 82 2.71 11.45 6.04
CA LYS A 82 3.59 10.89 5.01
C LYS A 82 3.31 9.41 4.84
N VAL A 83 3.14 8.95 3.59
CA VAL A 83 3.04 7.51 3.30
C VAL A 83 4.42 6.86 3.48
N LEU A 84 4.51 5.89 4.37
CA LEU A 84 5.73 5.14 4.71
C LEU A 84 5.77 3.79 3.99
N TYR A 85 4.61 3.19 3.73
CA TYR A 85 4.49 1.95 2.96
C TYR A 85 3.17 1.95 2.20
N SER A 86 3.17 1.45 0.96
CA SER A 86 1.93 1.18 0.23
C SER A 86 2.04 -0.06 -0.62
N LYS A 87 0.98 -0.88 -0.60
CA LYS A 87 0.86 -2.03 -1.49
C LYS A 87 -0.59 -2.23 -1.90
N GLY A 88 -0.81 -2.34 -3.20
CA GLY A 88 -2.11 -2.63 -3.77
C GLY A 88 -2.39 -4.14 -3.88
N PHE A 89 -3.67 -4.49 -3.94
CA PHE A 89 -4.14 -5.87 -3.99
C PHE A 89 -5.52 -5.95 -4.67
N ILE A 90 -5.87 -7.17 -5.09
CA ILE A 90 -7.19 -7.55 -5.58
C ILE A 90 -7.76 -8.63 -4.66
N THR A 91 -9.07 -8.83 -4.69
CA THR A 91 -9.76 -9.72 -3.75
C THR A 91 -10.71 -10.67 -4.45
N LEU A 92 -10.94 -11.82 -3.81
CA LEU A 92 -11.98 -12.75 -4.23
C LEU A 92 -13.39 -12.14 -4.11
N LEU A 93 -13.58 -11.15 -3.23
CA LEU A 93 -14.85 -10.43 -3.11
C LEU A 93 -15.22 -9.74 -4.43
N GLU A 94 -14.26 -9.09 -5.09
CA GLU A 94 -14.52 -8.43 -6.39
C GLU A 94 -14.86 -9.43 -7.49
N GLU A 95 -14.18 -10.58 -7.52
CA GLU A 95 -14.51 -11.66 -8.44
C GLU A 95 -15.95 -12.14 -8.20
N TRP A 96 -16.34 -12.33 -6.94
CA TRP A 96 -17.70 -12.71 -6.56
C TRP A 96 -18.74 -11.63 -6.93
N GLN A 97 -18.47 -10.35 -6.63
CA GLN A 97 -19.35 -9.22 -6.95
C GLN A 97 -19.60 -9.13 -8.46
N SER A 98 -18.60 -9.46 -9.29
CA SER A 98 -18.77 -9.47 -10.76
C SER A 98 -19.72 -10.55 -11.28
N LEU A 99 -19.93 -11.62 -10.51
CA LEU A 99 -20.76 -12.77 -10.87
C LEU A 99 -22.14 -12.76 -10.20
N GLU A 100 -22.30 -12.03 -9.09
CA GLU A 100 -23.55 -11.99 -8.34
C GLU A 100 -24.66 -11.27 -9.13
N THR A 101 -25.88 -11.77 -9.01
CA THR A 101 -27.07 -11.22 -9.67
C THR A 101 -28.09 -10.69 -8.66
N ASP A 102 -28.04 -11.15 -7.42
CA ASP A 102 -28.84 -10.61 -6.32
C ASP A 102 -28.14 -9.39 -5.67
N GLU A 103 -28.73 -8.22 -5.89
CA GLU A 103 -28.24 -6.93 -5.38
C GLU A 103 -28.26 -6.83 -3.84
N THR A 104 -29.00 -7.70 -3.17
CA THR A 104 -29.19 -7.68 -1.71
C THR A 104 -28.34 -8.71 -0.96
N LYS A 105 -27.80 -9.71 -1.68
CA LYS A 105 -27.00 -10.77 -1.07
C LYS A 105 -25.66 -10.20 -0.58
N THR A 106 -25.24 -10.65 0.60
CA THR A 106 -24.00 -10.23 1.26
C THR A 106 -23.04 -11.41 1.37
N GLU A 107 -21.78 -11.18 1.03
CA GLU A 107 -20.63 -12.09 1.20
C GLU A 107 -19.58 -11.43 2.09
#